data_AF-A0A9E6RKS6-F1
#
_entry.id   AF-A0A9E6RKS6-F1
#
_cell.length_a   1.000
_cell.length_b   1.000
_cell.length_c   1.000
_cell.angle_alpha   90.00
_cell.angle_beta   90.00
_cell.angle_gamma   90.00
#
_symmetry.space_group_name_H-M   'P 1'
#
loop_
_entity.id
_entity.type
_entity.pdbx_description
1 polymer ?
#
loop_
_entity_poly.entity_id
_entity_poly.type
_entity_poly.pdbx_seq_one_letter_code
_entity_poly.pdbx_strand_id
1 'polypeptide(L)'
;MTTDIASAPTPGVHPTARIAQAGDLFLLAPLVRALLAERRRALSESQLEAEILARIGDGEHGGYLLVERDGHGIGVAEIDADGVIGPSVTPDPAHASAVEEALASWRQHQSAETTAPVDGHASN
;
A
#
# COMPACT_ATOMS: atom_id res chain seq x y z
N MET A 1 -23.03 22.27 -17.47
CA MET A 1 -21.75 22.36 -16.75
C MET A 1 -21.10 21.01 -16.86
N THR A 2 -19.96 20.95 -17.57
CA THR A 2 -19.28 19.71 -17.94
C THR A 2 -18.44 19.22 -16.77
N THR A 3 -18.68 17.98 -16.35
CA THR A 3 -17.87 17.29 -15.34
C THR A 3 -16.48 17.04 -15.90
N ASP A 4 -15.48 17.73 -15.35
CA ASP A 4 -14.06 17.48 -15.60
C ASP A 4 -13.69 16.14 -14.96
N ILE A 5 -13.60 15.11 -15.79
CA ILE A 5 -13.12 13.78 -15.39
C ILE A 5 -11.62 13.88 -15.15
N ALA A 6 -11.24 13.57 -13.90
CA ALA A 6 -9.89 13.49 -13.39
C ALA A 6 -8.88 13.10 -14.48
N SER A 7 -7.94 14.01 -14.76
CA SER A 7 -6.74 13.68 -15.54
C SER A 7 -6.09 12.46 -14.89
N ALA A 8 -6.11 11.32 -15.59
CA ALA A 8 -5.44 10.11 -15.15
C ALA A 8 -3.99 10.46 -14.81
N PRO A 9 -3.46 10.06 -13.64
CA PRO A 9 -2.07 10.33 -13.30
C PRO A 9 -1.19 9.74 -14.39
N THR A 10 -0.30 10.57 -14.94
CA THR A 10 0.64 10.20 -16.01
C THR A 10 1.34 8.90 -15.62
N PRO A 11 1.12 7.78 -16.34
CA PRO A 11 1.75 6.53 -15.98
C PRO A 11 3.25 6.65 -16.24
N GLY A 12 4.06 6.55 -15.19
CA GLY A 12 5.50 6.29 -15.33
C GLY A 12 6.48 7.27 -14.67
N VAL A 13 6.07 8.16 -13.75
CA VAL A 13 7.05 9.00 -13.02
C VAL A 13 6.78 9.11 -11.52
N HIS A 14 5.52 8.93 -11.11
CA HIS A 14 5.10 9.12 -9.73
C HIS A 14 5.06 7.80 -8.95
N PRO A 15 5.63 7.76 -7.74
CA PRO A 15 5.51 6.59 -6.88
C PRO A 15 4.02 6.36 -6.58
N THR A 16 3.56 5.13 -6.77
CA THR A 16 2.16 4.76 -6.57
C THR A 16 2.09 3.76 -5.44
N ALA A 17 1.23 4.02 -4.45
CA ALA A 17 0.95 3.08 -3.37
C ALA A 17 -0.34 2.31 -3.70
N ARG A 18 -0.28 0.97 -3.64
CA ARG A 18 -1.44 0.10 -3.83
C ARG A 18 -1.45 -1.04 -2.82
N ILE A 19 -2.63 -1.58 -2.54
CA ILE A 19 -2.75 -2.78 -1.71
C ILE A 19 -2.09 -3.93 -2.44
N ALA A 20 -1.14 -4.57 -1.78
CA ALA A 20 -0.38 -5.65 -2.36
C ALA A 20 -1.24 -6.91 -2.45
N GLN A 21 -1.11 -7.63 -3.56
CA GLN A 21 -1.87 -8.84 -3.85
C GLN A 21 -0.97 -10.07 -3.75
N ALA A 22 -1.58 -11.26 -3.72
CA ALA A 22 -0.82 -12.51 -3.65
C ALA A 22 0.18 -12.67 -4.81
N GLY A 23 -0.10 -12.07 -5.97
CA GLY A 23 0.82 -12.02 -7.12
C GLY A 23 2.05 -11.13 -6.91
N ASP A 24 2.02 -10.21 -5.95
CA ASP A 24 3.13 -9.29 -5.65
C ASP A 24 4.13 -9.90 -4.63
N LEU A 25 4.00 -11.19 -4.30
CA LEU A 25 4.85 -11.88 -3.32
C LEU A 25 6.35 -11.69 -3.60
N PHE A 26 6.75 -11.73 -4.88
CA PHE A 26 8.14 -11.53 -5.29
C PHE A 26 8.68 -10.14 -4.94
N LEU A 27 7.83 -9.11 -5.02
CA LEU A 27 8.18 -7.73 -4.67
C LEU A 27 8.13 -7.51 -3.15
N LEU A 28 7.16 -8.14 -2.47
CA LEU A 28 6.96 -8.00 -1.03
C LEU A 28 8.01 -8.74 -0.19
N ALA A 29 8.39 -9.96 -0.55
CA ALA A 29 9.29 -10.78 0.24
C ALA A 29 10.57 -10.03 0.68
N PRO A 30 11.35 -9.39 -0.20
CA PRO A 30 12.53 -8.64 0.24
C PRO A 30 12.19 -7.44 1.12
N LEU A 31 11.08 -6.75 0.86
CA LEU A 31 10.65 -5.55 1.61
C LEU A 31 10.14 -5.89 3.02
N VAL A 32 9.29 -6.91 3.14
CA VAL A 32 8.76 -7.40 4.41
C VAL A 32 9.88 -8.06 5.23
N ARG A 33 10.84 -8.72 4.58
CA ARG A 33 12.03 -9.21 5.26
C ARG A 33 12.84 -8.07 5.89
N ALA A 34 13.00 -6.96 5.18
CA ALA A 34 13.67 -5.77 5.71
C ALA A 34 12.88 -5.17 6.89
N LEU A 35 11.55 -5.10 6.78
CA LEU A 35 10.65 -4.64 7.85
C LEU A 35 10.76 -5.51 9.11
N LEU A 36 10.78 -6.83 8.96
CA LEU A 36 10.93 -7.75 10.09
C LEU A 36 12.33 -7.69 10.70
N ALA A 37 13.37 -7.52 9.87
CA ALA A 37 14.73 -7.35 10.34
C ALA A 37 14.88 -6.10 11.23
N GLU A 38 14.23 -4.99 10.88
CA GLU A 38 14.18 -3.78 11.72
C GLU A 38 13.52 -4.06 13.07
N ARG A 39 12.50 -4.92 13.09
CA ARG A 39 11.82 -5.40 14.30
C ARG A 39 12.59 -6.49 15.06
N ARG A 40 13.83 -6.80 14.64
CA ARG A 40 14.64 -7.92 15.15
C ARG A 40 13.92 -9.27 15.11
N ARG A 41 12.99 -9.44 14.17
CA ARG A 41 12.35 -10.72 13.87
C ARG A 41 13.01 -11.33 12.66
N ALA A 42 13.66 -12.47 12.86
CA ALA A 42 14.15 -13.29 11.76
C ALA A 42 13.15 -14.41 11.53
N LEU A 43 12.54 -14.41 10.34
CA LEU A 43 11.73 -15.53 9.86
C LEU A 43 12.53 -16.29 8.81
N SER A 44 12.32 -17.60 8.74
CA SER A 44 12.74 -18.38 7.57
C SER A 44 11.94 -17.94 6.33
N GLU A 45 12.45 -18.20 5.14
CA GLU A 45 11.80 -17.83 3.88
C GLU A 45 10.36 -18.35 3.82
N SER A 46 10.15 -19.63 4.16
CA SER A 46 8.82 -20.23 4.17
C SER A 46 7.87 -19.60 5.20
N GLN A 47 8.40 -19.14 6.35
CA GLN A 47 7.58 -18.45 7.36
C GLN A 47 7.23 -17.03 6.91
N LEU A 48 8.16 -16.35 6.24
CA LEU A 48 7.95 -15.02 5.68
C LEU A 48 6.86 -15.07 4.60
N GLU A 49 6.95 -16.00 3.65
CA GLU A 49 5.94 -16.17 2.61
C GLU A 49 4.58 -16.50 3.20
N ALA A 50 4.52 -17.40 4.18
CA ALA A 50 3.28 -17.73 4.88
C ALA A 50 2.69 -16.53 5.63
N GLU A 51 3.51 -15.70 6.28
CA GLU A 51 3.05 -14.49 6.97
C GLU A 51 2.51 -13.44 5.98
N ILE A 52 3.20 -13.26 4.85
CA ILE A 52 2.75 -12.34 3.80
C ILE A 52 1.41 -12.79 3.20
N LEU A 53 1.32 -14.06 2.82
CA LEU A 53 0.10 -14.64 2.24
C LEU A 53 -1.06 -14.66 3.23
N ALA A 54 -0.79 -14.97 4.51
CA ALA A 54 -1.80 -14.93 5.55
C ALA A 54 -2.36 -13.51 5.70
N ARG A 55 -1.52 -12.48 5.65
CA ARG A 55 -2.00 -11.09 5.74
C ARG A 55 -2.82 -10.68 4.52
N ILE A 56 -2.30 -10.92 3.32
CA ILE A 56 -2.96 -10.50 2.07
C ILE A 56 -4.24 -11.27 1.81
N GLY A 57 -4.26 -12.56 2.14
CA GLY A 57 -5.39 -13.46 1.89
C GLY A 57 -6.55 -13.27 2.86
N ASP A 58 -6.30 -12.70 4.04
CA ASP A 58 -7.31 -12.52 5.07
C ASP A 58 -8.23 -11.33 4.76
N GLY A 59 -7.70 -10.23 4.23
CA GLY A 59 -8.48 -9.07 3.76
C GLY A 59 -9.25 -8.29 4.83
N GLU A 60 -9.52 -8.90 5.99
CA GLU A 60 -10.29 -8.37 7.12
C GLU A 60 -9.37 -7.86 8.24
N HIS A 61 -8.24 -8.52 8.49
CA HIS A 61 -7.32 -8.23 9.60
C HIS A 61 -6.07 -7.41 9.21
N GLY A 62 -6.03 -6.91 7.98
CA GLY A 62 -4.99 -6.02 7.46
C GLY A 62 -4.22 -6.58 6.27
N GLY A 63 -3.18 -5.87 5.82
CA GLY A 63 -2.46 -6.18 4.60
C GLY A 63 -1.14 -5.44 4.50
N TYR A 64 -0.56 -5.48 3.30
CA TYR A 64 0.63 -4.71 2.96
C TYR A 64 0.28 -3.72 1.86
N LEU A 65 0.71 -2.48 2.04
CA LEU A 65 0.67 -1.46 1.01
C LEU A 65 2.04 -1.44 0.33
N LEU A 66 2.07 -1.79 -0.95
CA LEU A 66 3.26 -1.79 -1.77
C LEU A 66 3.38 -0.43 -2.46
N VAL A 67 4.55 0.20 -2.31
CA VAL A 67 4.90 1.41 -3.06
C VAL A 67 5.79 1.02 -4.22
N GLU A 68 5.33 1.34 -5.43
CA GLU A 68 6.05 1.03 -6.66
C GLU A 68 6.42 2.29 -7.41
N ARG A 69 7.58 2.25 -8.05
CA ARG A 69 8.05 3.27 -8.98
C ARG A 69 8.68 2.57 -10.17
N ASP A 70 8.25 2.91 -11.38
CA ASP A 70 8.75 2.29 -12.62
C ASP A 70 8.61 0.74 -12.64
N GLY A 71 7.59 0.19 -11.96
CA GLY A 71 7.40 -1.26 -11.84
C GLY A 71 8.31 -1.96 -10.83
N HIS A 72 9.06 -1.20 -10.04
CA HIS A 72 9.89 -1.70 -8.96
C HIS A 72 9.27 -1.37 -7.60
N GLY A 73 9.18 -2.37 -6.72
CA GLY A 73 8.81 -2.17 -5.32
C GLY A 73 9.90 -1.40 -4.58
N ILE A 74 9.64 -0.12 -4.28
CA ILE A 74 10.57 0.78 -3.59
C ILE A 74 10.27 0.90 -2.10
N GLY A 75 9.10 0.45 -1.63
CA GLY A 75 8.76 0.49 -0.22
C GLY A 75 7.54 -0.36 0.13
N VAL A 76 7.40 -0.66 1.42
CA VAL A 76 6.24 -1.38 1.96
C VAL A 76 5.79 -0.73 3.27
N ALA A 77 4.48 -0.69 3.50
CA ALA A 77 3.89 -0.34 4.77
C ALA A 77 2.85 -1.38 5.18
N GLU A 78 2.64 -1.56 6.48
CA GLU A 78 1.52 -2.37 6.98
C GLU A 78 0.24 -1.53 7.01
N ILE A 79 -0.86 -2.13 6.58
CA ILE A 79 -2.20 -1.54 6.67
C ILE A 79 -3.13 -2.45 7.47
N ASP A 80 -4.15 -1.86 8.07
CA ASP A 80 -5.30 -2.52 8.67
C ASP A 80 -6.61 -2.00 8.04
N ALA A 81 -7.75 -2.29 8.67
CA ALA A 81 -9.05 -1.77 8.24
C ALA A 81 -9.17 -0.24 8.38
N ASP A 82 -8.46 0.37 9.33
CA ASP A 82 -8.50 1.81 9.62
C ASP A 82 -7.47 2.60 8.77
N GLY A 83 -6.35 1.97 8.39
CA GLY A 83 -5.37 2.55 7.47
C GLY A 83 -3.96 2.05 7.70
N VAL A 84 -2.95 2.91 7.51
CA VAL A 84 -1.54 2.53 7.71
C VAL A 84 -1.21 2.47 9.20
N ILE A 85 -0.84 1.29 9.69
CA ILE A 85 -0.64 0.99 11.13
C ILE A 85 0.82 1.01 11.59
N GLY A 86 1.77 1.29 10.71
CA GLY A 86 3.19 1.25 11.06
C GLY A 86 4.08 2.11 10.18
N PRO A 87 5.37 2.23 10.55
CA PRO A 87 6.36 2.90 9.70
C PRO A 87 6.52 2.13 8.40
N SER A 88 6.66 2.86 7.29
CA SER A 88 7.04 2.27 6.03
C SER A 88 8.53 1.95 6.02
N VAL A 89 8.89 0.83 5.40
CA VAL A 89 10.28 0.47 5.18
C VAL A 89 10.63 0.64 3.71
N THR A 90 11.76 1.30 3.48
CA THR A 90 12.39 1.42 2.17
C THR A 90 13.80 0.82 2.25
N PRO A 91 14.19 -0.07 1.32
CA PRO A 91 15.56 -0.58 1.25
C PRO A 91 16.54 0.51 0.79
N ASP A 92 16.05 1.54 0.09
CA ASP A 92 16.87 2.65 -0.39
C ASP A 92 16.42 3.98 0.24
N PRO A 93 17.30 4.68 0.97
CA PRO A 93 16.94 5.93 1.64
C PRO A 93 16.66 7.08 0.66
N ALA A 94 17.16 7.03 -0.58
CA ALA A 94 16.81 8.02 -1.60
C ALA A 94 15.34 7.91 -2.05
N HIS A 95 14.70 6.76 -1.81
CA HIS A 95 13.27 6.57 -2.06
C HIS A 95 12.37 6.91 -0.86
N ALA A 96 12.92 7.26 0.31
CA ALA A 96 12.13 7.52 1.52
C ALA A 96 11.08 8.62 1.31
N SER A 97 11.45 9.74 0.70
CA SER A 97 10.50 10.83 0.38
C SER A 97 9.41 10.38 -0.59
N ALA A 98 9.76 9.62 -1.62
CA ALA A 98 8.82 9.11 -2.60
C ALA A 98 7.81 8.12 -1.98
N VAL A 99 8.26 7.29 -1.04
CA VAL A 99 7.41 6.38 -0.27
C VAL A 99 6.43 7.18 0.59
N GLU A 100 6.90 8.15 1.35
CA GLU A 100 6.04 9.00 2.19
C GLU A 100 5.01 9.78 1.36
N GLU A 101 5.40 10.33 0.21
CA GLU A 101 4.50 11.03 -0.72
C GLU A 101 3.41 10.09 -1.26
N ALA A 102 3.78 8.87 -1.68
CA ALA A 102 2.82 7.89 -2.19
C ALA A 102 1.83 7.44 -1.10
N LEU A 103 2.31 7.22 0.13
CA LEU A 103 1.48 6.86 1.28
C LEU A 103 0.53 8.00 1.66
N ALA A 104 1.02 9.25 1.68
CA ALA A 104 0.20 10.42 1.95
C ALA A 104 -0.90 10.59 0.89
N SER A 105 -0.55 10.42 -0.40
CA SER A 105 -1.51 10.48 -1.50
C SER A 105 -2.58 9.38 -1.39
N TRP A 106 -2.19 8.15 -1.04
CA TRP A 106 -3.13 7.05 -0.84
C TRP A 106 -4.11 7.31 0.31
N ARG A 107 -3.64 7.82 1.45
CA ARG A 107 -4.49 8.19 2.59
C ARG A 107 -5.51 9.27 2.22
N GLN A 108 -5.12 10.25 1.40
CA GLN A 108 -6.04 11.29 0.90
C GLN A 108 -7.11 10.71 -0.02
N HIS A 109 -6.77 9.77 -0.91
CA HIS A 109 -7.74 9.10 -1.77
C HIS A 109 -8.73 8.25 -0.97
N GLN A 110 -8.26 7.45 0.01
CA GLN A 110 -9.15 6.69 0.89
C GLN A 110 -10.12 7.60 1.66
N SER A 111 -9.63 8.75 2.16
CA SER A 111 -10.47 9.72 2.86
C SER A 111 -11.54 10.30 1.94
N ALA A 112 -11.21 10.55 0.67
CA ALA A 112 -12.17 11.06 -0.31
C ALA A 112 -13.29 10.03 -0.61
N GLU A 113 -12.98 8.73 -0.65
CA GLU A 113 -13.96 7.67 -0.87
C GLU A 113 -14.86 7.43 0.36
N THR A 114 -14.31 7.51 1.58
CA THR A 114 -15.06 7.41 2.84
C THR A 114 -15.96 8.63 3.11
N THR A 115 -15.59 9.81 2.58
CA THR A 115 -16.34 11.07 2.82
C THR A 115 -17.36 11.38 1.73
N ALA A 116 -17.58 10.49 0.74
CA ALA A 116 -18.76 10.61 -0.11
C ALA A 116 -19.99 10.25 0.75
N PRO A 117 -20.86 11.21 1.12
CA PRO A 117 -22.13 10.83 1.71
C PRO A 117 -22.83 9.92 0.69
N VAL A 118 -23.29 8.76 1.15
CA VAL A 118 -24.40 8.07 0.51
C VAL A 118 -25.61 8.99 0.62
N ASP A 119 -25.66 10.04 -0.22
CA ASP A 119 -26.82 10.89 -0.33
C ASP A 119 -27.94 9.98 -0.84
N GLY A 120 -28.84 9.67 0.09
CA GLY A 120 -29.90 8.72 -0.11
C GLY A 120 -30.70 9.11 -1.35
N HIS A 121 -30.56 8.32 -2.41
CA HIS A 121 -31.52 8.30 -3.50
C HIS A 121 -32.81 7.63 -3.01
N ALA A 122 -33.51 8.29 -2.09
CA ALA A 122 -34.92 8.03 -1.82
C ALA A 122 -35.73 8.78 -2.89
N SER A 123 -35.76 8.22 -4.10
CA SER A 123 -36.80 8.57 -5.07
C SER A 123 -38.03 7.74 -4.73
N ASN A 124 -39.06 8.39 -4.17
CA ASN A 124 -40.44 7.90 -4.23
C ASN A 124 -41.39 9.08 -4.46
#